data_AF-A0A7V6HHD4-F1
#
_entry.id   AF-A0A7V6HHD4-F1
#
_cell.length_a   1.000
_cell.length_b   1.000
_cell.length_c   1.000
_cell.angle_alpha   90.00
_cell.angle_beta   90.00
_cell.angle_gamma   90.00
#
_symmetry.space_group_name_H-M   'P 1'
#
loop_
_entity.id
_entity.type
_entity.pdbx_description
1 polymer ?
#
loop_
_entity_poly.entity_id
_entity_poly.type
_entity_poly.pdbx_seq_one_letter_code
_entity_poly.pdbx_strand_id
1 'polypeptide(L)'
;MKREQTFLRTVCVVAALFCLAESAVAQVGRLSQRTATSAAAKKEETVRITRFPPPGKTAMVRTPEFNYSVNNVQPRVSRRPREWALFEVRYETSAKWTDELTFIYHVMTKGRDDDNKDIYSYYTATVKYIDIPKGSHMSCVALPPSLVERYGEPVAIALEISGKDGKVVASEALATGIQLPQEWWRDTNVMDRRDAAGNPFLVRRPGLLERSKTPFALVNPDDYEVVQ
;
A
#
# COMPACT_ATOMS: atom_id res chain seq x y z
N MET A 1 72.47 16.10 77.73
CA MET A 1 72.06 15.96 76.31
C MET A 1 70.62 16.44 76.18
N LYS A 2 70.45 17.75 75.93
CA LYS A 2 69.64 18.38 74.86
C LYS A 2 68.17 17.91 74.83
N ARG A 3 67.25 18.63 75.49
CA ARG A 3 66.44 19.80 75.00
C ARG A 3 65.51 19.37 73.84
N GLU A 4 64.22 19.70 73.74
CA GLU A 4 63.31 20.66 74.39
C GLU A 4 61.89 20.43 73.82
N GLN A 5 60.85 20.71 74.63
CA GLN A 5 59.60 21.47 74.34
C GLN A 5 58.70 21.02 73.16
N THR A 6 57.43 20.58 73.33
CA THR A 6 56.21 21.24 73.85
C THR A 6 55.89 22.65 73.30
N PHE A 7 54.60 22.87 73.00
CA PHE A 7 53.89 24.15 72.79
C PHE A 7 54.19 24.89 71.48
N LEU A 8 53.33 25.72 70.89
CA LEU A 8 51.87 25.95 70.83
C LEU A 8 51.77 27.24 69.98
N ARG A 9 50.70 27.37 69.18
CA ARG A 9 50.30 28.62 68.49
C ARG A 9 51.25 28.97 67.32
N THR A 10 50.75 29.35 66.15
CA THR A 10 49.94 30.56 65.97
C THR A 10 49.27 30.51 64.61
N VAL A 11 48.01 30.92 64.62
CA VAL A 11 47.16 31.30 63.49
C VAL A 11 47.90 32.25 62.54
N CYS A 12 47.75 32.08 61.23
CA CYS A 12 47.60 33.21 60.31
C CYS A 12 46.99 32.76 58.99
N VAL A 13 45.77 33.25 58.77
CA VAL A 13 45.11 33.46 57.49
C VAL A 13 46.06 34.21 56.54
N VAL A 14 46.06 33.88 55.25
CA VAL A 14 45.88 34.83 54.13
C VAL A 14 45.99 34.07 52.80
N ALA A 15 45.01 34.38 51.96
CA ALA A 15 44.82 33.94 50.59
C ALA A 15 45.95 34.36 49.64
N ALA A 16 46.20 33.55 48.61
CA ALA A 16 46.66 34.06 47.32
C ALA A 16 46.32 33.07 46.21
N LEU A 17 45.55 33.56 45.23
CA LEU A 17 45.42 33.06 43.87
C LEU A 17 46.79 32.70 43.27
N PHE A 18 46.87 31.60 42.51
CA PHE A 18 47.59 31.56 41.24
C PHE A 18 47.11 30.35 40.42
N CYS A 19 46.37 30.63 39.34
CA CYS A 19 46.13 29.68 38.25
C CYS A 19 47.25 29.85 37.23
N LEU A 20 48.14 28.86 37.10
CA LEU A 20 48.94 28.63 35.88
C LEU A 20 49.22 27.13 35.68
N ALA A 21 48.71 26.65 34.55
CA ALA A 21 49.22 25.64 33.61
C ALA A 21 49.75 24.26 34.09
N GLU A 22 49.09 23.21 33.55
CA GLU A 22 49.63 22.01 32.88
C GLU A 22 50.83 21.26 33.53
N SER A 23 50.90 19.93 33.62
CA SER A 23 50.22 18.81 32.99
C SER A 23 50.63 17.54 33.74
N ALA A 24 49.72 16.60 33.96
CA ALA A 24 50.08 15.25 34.41
C ALA A 24 49.06 14.23 33.88
N VAL A 25 49.55 13.41 32.97
CA VAL A 25 48.86 12.33 32.27
C VAL A 25 48.79 11.10 33.19
N ALA A 26 47.60 10.52 33.39
CA ALA A 26 47.47 9.16 33.92
C ALA A 26 46.17 8.47 33.43
N GLN A 27 46.31 7.92 32.23
CA GLN A 27 45.78 6.64 31.72
C GLN A 27 44.36 6.11 32.05
N VAL A 28 43.61 5.95 30.96
CA VAL A 28 42.93 4.72 30.49
C VAL A 28 41.77 4.17 31.33
N GLY A 29 40.55 4.37 30.81
CA GLY A 29 39.36 3.64 31.25
C GLY A 29 38.05 4.05 30.57
N ARG A 30 37.85 3.58 29.33
CA ARG A 30 36.56 3.46 28.59
C ARG A 30 35.88 4.74 28.04
N LEU A 31 36.11 4.88 26.74
CA LEU A 31 35.23 5.41 25.70
C LEU A 31 33.72 5.24 25.98
N SER A 32 32.98 6.28 25.59
CA SER A 32 31.71 6.25 24.84
C SER A 32 30.60 5.30 25.31
N GLN A 33 29.57 5.84 25.96
CA GLN A 33 28.16 5.67 25.53
C GLN A 33 27.21 6.35 26.50
N ARG A 34 26.60 7.45 26.05
CA ARG A 34 25.16 7.66 26.24
C ARG A 34 24.66 8.67 25.21
N THR A 35 24.87 8.32 23.95
CA THR A 35 23.87 8.64 22.93
C THR A 35 22.60 7.98 23.43
N ALA A 36 21.67 8.76 23.98
CA ALA A 36 20.31 8.32 24.17
C ALA A 36 19.73 8.10 22.78
N THR A 37 19.96 6.92 22.22
CA THR A 37 19.12 6.36 21.18
C THR A 37 17.72 6.30 21.78
N SER A 38 16.94 7.33 21.49
CA SER A 38 15.51 7.20 21.29
C SER A 38 15.32 6.21 20.14
N ALA A 39 15.55 4.93 20.42
CA ALA A 39 14.81 3.86 19.77
C ALA A 39 13.39 3.98 20.34
N ALA A 40 12.67 5.00 19.88
CA ALA A 40 11.23 4.89 19.79
C ALA A 40 11.02 3.59 19.04
N ALA A 41 10.51 2.56 19.73
CA ALA A 41 10.08 1.35 19.09
C ALA A 41 9.26 1.80 17.89
N LYS A 42 9.77 1.60 16.66
CA LYS A 42 9.01 1.87 15.45
C LYS A 42 7.75 1.06 15.63
N LYS A 43 6.66 1.73 15.99
CA LYS A 43 5.36 1.11 16.08
C LYS A 43 5.14 0.61 14.66
N GLU A 44 5.21 -0.71 14.52
CA GLU A 44 5.29 -1.35 13.22
C GLU A 44 4.11 -0.85 12.40
N GLU A 45 4.41 -0.22 11.27
CA GLU A 45 3.41 0.30 10.37
C GLU A 45 2.62 -0.89 9.84
N THR A 46 1.43 -1.10 10.40
CA THR A 46 0.57 -2.19 9.98
C THR A 46 -0.51 -1.64 9.07
N VAL A 47 -0.55 -2.23 7.87
CA VAL A 47 -1.65 -2.06 6.92
C VAL A 47 -2.46 -3.35 6.94
N ARG A 48 -3.78 -3.24 7.10
CA ARG A 48 -4.66 -4.40 7.12
C ARG A 48 -5.78 -4.22 6.10
N ILE A 49 -5.97 -5.21 5.25
CA ILE A 49 -7.16 -5.31 4.41
C ILE A 49 -8.33 -5.74 5.30
N THR A 50 -9.38 -4.92 5.35
CA THR A 50 -10.57 -5.17 6.18
C THR A 50 -11.77 -5.61 5.37
N ARG A 51 -11.80 -5.29 4.07
CA ARG A 51 -12.80 -5.80 3.13
C ARG A 51 -12.20 -5.95 1.76
N PHE A 52 -12.37 -7.13 1.19
CA PHE A 52 -11.93 -7.45 -0.17
C PHE A 52 -13.14 -7.73 -1.08
N PRO A 53 -13.15 -7.23 -2.32
CA PRO A 53 -14.32 -7.35 -3.19
C PRO A 53 -14.41 -8.77 -3.78
N PRO A 54 -15.58 -9.42 -3.74
CA PRO A 54 -15.78 -10.69 -4.43
C PRO A 54 -15.80 -10.48 -5.96
N PRO A 55 -15.18 -11.38 -6.76
CA PRO A 55 -15.27 -11.32 -8.21
C PRO A 55 -16.67 -11.75 -8.72
N GLY A 56 -16.87 -11.73 -10.03
CA GLY A 56 -18.12 -12.11 -10.69
C GLY A 56 -19.17 -11.01 -10.66
N LYS A 57 -20.45 -11.41 -10.70
CA LYS A 57 -21.60 -10.49 -10.78
C LYS A 57 -21.70 -9.48 -9.65
N THR A 58 -21.17 -9.80 -8.47
CA THR A 58 -21.15 -8.89 -7.32
C THR A 58 -20.19 -7.73 -7.48
N ALA A 59 -19.19 -7.85 -8.36
CA ALA A 59 -18.30 -6.75 -8.73
C ALA A 59 -18.92 -5.84 -9.82
N MET A 60 -20.04 -6.25 -10.43
CA MET A 60 -20.65 -5.53 -11.54
C MET A 60 -21.53 -4.38 -11.02
N VAL A 61 -21.23 -3.16 -11.47
CA VAL A 61 -21.93 -1.94 -11.06
C VAL A 61 -22.29 -1.10 -12.28
N ARG A 62 -23.43 -0.42 -12.22
CA ARG A 62 -23.83 0.53 -13.27
C ARG A 62 -23.04 1.83 -13.14
N THR A 63 -22.88 2.52 -14.26
CA THR A 63 -22.35 3.89 -14.23
C THR A 63 -23.23 4.77 -13.35
N PRO A 64 -22.64 5.59 -12.44
CA PRO A 64 -23.41 6.55 -11.65
C PRO A 64 -24.17 7.51 -12.55
N GLU A 65 -25.42 7.79 -12.21
CA GLU A 65 -26.25 8.73 -12.95
C GLU A 65 -26.39 10.03 -12.13
N PHE A 66 -25.85 11.13 -12.66
CA PHE A 66 -26.01 12.45 -12.06
C PHE A 66 -27.25 13.11 -12.65
N ASN A 67 -28.26 13.36 -11.81
CA ASN A 67 -29.43 14.13 -12.21
C ASN A 67 -29.10 15.62 -12.06
N TYR A 68 -28.85 16.31 -13.17
CA TYR A 68 -28.69 17.77 -13.19
C TYR A 68 -29.95 18.41 -13.78
N SER A 69 -30.41 19.52 -13.19
CA SER A 69 -31.66 20.21 -13.58
C SER A 69 -31.54 21.01 -14.88
N VAL A 70 -30.62 20.63 -15.77
CA VAL A 70 -30.41 21.29 -17.05
C VAL A 70 -30.98 20.34 -18.10
N ASN A 71 -31.95 20.82 -18.89
CA ASN A 71 -32.64 20.03 -19.91
C ASN A 71 -31.64 19.13 -20.65
N ASN A 72 -31.86 17.81 -20.58
CA ASN A 72 -30.96 16.81 -21.14
C ASN A 72 -30.88 17.02 -22.66
N VAL A 73 -29.83 17.72 -23.13
CA VAL A 73 -29.75 18.19 -24.53
C VAL A 73 -29.61 17.02 -25.50
N GLN A 74 -29.18 15.85 -25.01
CA GLN A 74 -29.00 14.65 -25.84
C GLN A 74 -29.64 13.40 -25.21
N PRO A 75 -30.37 12.59 -26.00
CA PRO A 75 -30.85 11.29 -25.56
C PRO A 75 -29.67 10.33 -25.34
N ARG A 76 -29.85 9.34 -24.46
CA ARG A 76 -28.83 8.30 -24.23
C ARG A 76 -28.51 7.55 -25.51
N VAL A 77 -27.22 7.42 -25.83
CA VAL A 77 -26.74 6.69 -27.01
C VAL A 77 -26.94 5.19 -26.85
N SER A 78 -26.70 4.62 -25.66
CA SER A 78 -26.97 3.21 -25.39
C SER A 78 -28.33 3.02 -24.73
N ARG A 79 -29.11 2.06 -25.25
CA ARG A 79 -30.40 1.65 -24.65
C ARG A 79 -30.22 0.66 -23.50
N ARG A 80 -29.11 -0.07 -23.48
CA ARG A 80 -28.77 -1.00 -22.40
C ARG A 80 -27.83 -0.31 -21.41
N PRO A 81 -28.12 -0.35 -20.10
CA PRO A 81 -27.17 0.06 -19.07
C PRO A 81 -25.95 -0.85 -19.17
N ARG A 82 -24.79 -0.22 -19.38
CA ARG A 82 -23.50 -0.91 -19.40
C ARG A 82 -22.95 -0.99 -17.99
N GLU A 83 -22.36 -2.12 -17.64
CA GLU A 83 -21.86 -2.39 -16.30
C GLU A 83 -20.34 -2.40 -16.28
N TRP A 84 -19.77 -1.77 -15.26
CA TRP A 84 -18.36 -1.77 -14.94
C TRP A 84 -18.10 -2.89 -13.94
N ALA A 85 -16.95 -3.55 -14.04
CA ALA A 85 -16.46 -4.36 -12.92
C ALA A 85 -15.64 -3.45 -12.00
N LEU A 86 -16.11 -3.22 -10.78
CA LEU A 86 -15.53 -2.32 -9.80
C LEU A 86 -14.94 -3.13 -8.64
N PHE A 87 -13.69 -2.86 -8.31
CA PHE A 87 -12.96 -3.59 -7.28
C PHE A 87 -12.52 -2.64 -6.17
N GLU A 88 -13.40 -2.50 -5.18
CA GLU A 88 -13.17 -1.63 -4.03
C GLU A 88 -12.64 -2.43 -2.85
N VAL A 89 -11.48 -2.03 -2.37
CA VAL A 89 -10.81 -2.62 -1.22
C VAL A 89 -10.86 -1.61 -0.08
N ARG A 90 -11.27 -2.06 1.10
CA ARG A 90 -11.15 -1.29 2.34
C ARG A 90 -9.91 -1.74 3.09
N TYR A 91 -9.10 -0.79 3.53
CA TYR A 91 -7.93 -1.05 4.34
C TYR A 91 -7.85 -0.10 5.53
N GLU A 92 -7.06 -0.49 6.52
CA GLU A 92 -6.78 0.31 7.71
C GLU A 92 -5.28 0.51 7.88
N THR A 93 -4.88 1.71 8.31
CA THR A 93 -3.51 2.08 8.66
C THR A 93 -3.40 2.37 10.16
N SER A 94 -2.33 1.90 10.81
CA SER A 94 -2.14 2.07 12.25
C SER A 94 -1.18 3.20 12.62
N ALA A 95 -0.26 3.57 11.71
CA ALA A 95 0.66 4.69 11.86
C ALA A 95 -0.08 6.03 11.81
N LYS A 96 0.44 7.07 12.49
CA LYS A 96 -0.18 8.41 12.48
C LYS A 96 -0.30 8.95 11.05
N TRP A 97 0.77 8.76 10.29
CA TRP A 97 0.89 9.03 8.87
C TRP A 97 1.69 7.89 8.24
N THR A 98 1.24 7.44 7.08
CA THR A 98 1.91 6.50 6.20
C THR A 98 2.34 7.30 4.97
N ASP A 99 3.64 7.37 4.72
CA ASP A 99 4.20 8.19 3.64
C ASP A 99 3.68 7.76 2.27
N GLU A 100 3.64 6.45 2.01
CA GLU A 100 3.39 5.89 0.70
C GLU A 100 2.92 4.43 0.79
N LEU A 101 1.87 4.10 0.04
CA LEU A 101 1.48 2.72 -0.24
C LEU A 101 1.29 2.53 -1.75
N THR A 102 1.83 1.45 -2.27
CA THR A 102 1.66 1.01 -3.65
C THR A 102 0.77 -0.22 -3.70
N PHE A 103 -0.36 -0.10 -4.38
CA PHE A 103 -1.36 -1.14 -4.59
C PHE A 103 -1.18 -1.72 -5.99
N ILE A 104 -0.89 -3.01 -6.10
CA ILE A 104 -0.78 -3.71 -7.37
C ILE A 104 -1.97 -4.66 -7.49
N TYR A 105 -2.90 -4.30 -8.37
CA TYR A 105 -4.07 -5.09 -8.67
C TYR A 105 -3.77 -6.09 -9.79
N HIS A 106 -4.34 -7.27 -9.64
CA HIS A 106 -4.31 -8.36 -10.60
C HIS A 106 -5.75 -8.85 -10.81
N VAL A 107 -6.28 -8.70 -12.02
CA VAL A 107 -7.67 -9.09 -12.33
C VAL A 107 -7.66 -10.08 -13.48
N MET A 108 -8.34 -11.21 -13.27
CA MET A 108 -8.59 -12.22 -14.30
C MET A 108 -10.07 -12.20 -14.66
N THR A 109 -10.37 -12.17 -15.96
CA THR A 109 -11.72 -12.30 -16.52
C THR A 109 -11.82 -13.58 -17.32
N LYS A 110 -13.03 -14.12 -17.43
CA LYS A 110 -13.33 -15.31 -18.22
C LYS A 110 -14.35 -14.95 -19.31
N GLY A 111 -13.90 -15.00 -20.55
CA GLY A 111 -14.73 -14.85 -21.74
C GLY A 111 -14.82 -16.16 -22.52
N ARG A 112 -15.39 -16.07 -23.71
CA ARG A 112 -15.36 -17.15 -24.70
C ARG A 112 -14.83 -16.63 -26.03
N ASP A 113 -14.10 -17.47 -26.74
CA ASP A 113 -13.67 -17.21 -28.11
C ASP A 113 -14.79 -17.57 -29.12
N ASP A 114 -14.48 -17.42 -30.41
CA ASP A 114 -15.41 -17.71 -31.51
C ASP A 114 -15.77 -19.22 -31.60
N ASP A 115 -14.90 -20.09 -31.08
CA ASP A 115 -15.11 -21.54 -30.96
C ASP A 115 -15.86 -21.92 -29.67
N ASN A 116 -16.33 -20.93 -28.91
CA ASN A 116 -17.00 -21.08 -27.61
C ASN A 116 -16.13 -21.78 -26.55
N LYS A 117 -14.80 -21.72 -26.69
CA LYS A 117 -13.83 -22.16 -25.68
C LYS A 117 -13.58 -21.05 -24.68
N ASP A 118 -13.34 -21.43 -23.43
CA ASP A 118 -13.01 -20.48 -22.37
C ASP A 118 -11.67 -19.81 -22.66
N ILE A 119 -11.64 -18.48 -22.65
CA ILE A 119 -10.42 -17.67 -22.77
C ILE A 119 -10.31 -16.72 -21.58
N TYR A 120 -9.14 -16.70 -20.95
CA TYR A 120 -8.90 -15.84 -19.80
C TYR A 120 -8.15 -14.59 -20.22
N SER A 121 -8.57 -13.44 -19.70
CA SER A 121 -7.82 -12.18 -19.88
C SER A 121 -7.34 -11.66 -18.54
N TYR A 122 -6.09 -11.22 -18.51
CA TYR A 122 -5.40 -10.71 -17.33
C TYR A 122 -5.11 -9.23 -17.47
N TYR A 123 -5.44 -8.50 -16.42
CA TYR A 123 -5.20 -7.07 -16.31
C TYR A 123 -4.44 -6.78 -15.03
N THR A 124 -3.59 -5.76 -15.08
CA THR A 124 -2.90 -5.26 -13.91
C THR A 124 -2.94 -3.74 -13.89
N ALA A 125 -2.99 -3.17 -12.69
CA ALA A 125 -2.92 -1.74 -12.46
C ALA A 125 -2.17 -1.50 -11.16
N THR A 126 -1.27 -0.52 -11.20
CA THR A 126 -0.56 -0.02 -10.03
C THR A 126 -1.19 1.30 -9.63
N VAL A 127 -1.59 1.42 -8.37
CA VAL A 127 -2.15 2.64 -7.79
C VAL A 127 -1.29 3.03 -6.61
N LYS A 128 -0.80 4.27 -6.62
CA LYS A 128 0.09 4.78 -5.59
C LYS A 128 -0.64 5.86 -4.79
N TYR A 129 -0.68 5.70 -3.48
CA TYR A 129 -1.20 6.70 -2.54
C TYR A 129 -0.08 7.23 -1.67
N ILE A 130 -0.17 8.50 -1.30
CA ILE A 130 0.80 9.20 -0.47
C ILE A 130 0.11 9.93 0.68
N ASP A 131 0.86 10.29 1.71
CA ASP A 131 0.39 11.11 2.82
C ASP A 131 -0.90 10.57 3.46
N ILE A 132 -0.94 9.28 3.78
CA ILE A 132 -2.14 8.58 4.23
C ILE A 132 -2.25 8.71 5.75
N PRO A 133 -3.28 9.35 6.30
CA PRO A 133 -3.45 9.47 7.74
C PRO A 133 -3.80 8.12 8.37
N LYS A 134 -3.68 8.02 9.69
CA LYS A 134 -4.23 6.89 10.44
C LYS A 134 -5.74 6.78 10.23
N GLY A 135 -6.24 5.61 9.83
CA GLY A 135 -7.69 5.41 9.76
C GLY A 135 -8.12 4.29 8.83
N SER A 136 -9.38 4.37 8.40
CA SER A 136 -9.99 3.49 7.41
C SER A 136 -10.07 4.21 6.08
N HIS A 137 -9.68 3.50 5.02
CA HIS A 137 -9.44 4.04 3.70
C HIS A 137 -9.97 3.10 2.63
N MET A 138 -10.14 3.61 1.41
CA MET A 138 -10.51 2.83 0.25
C MET A 138 -9.50 2.97 -0.88
N SER A 139 -9.31 1.87 -1.61
CA SER A 139 -8.62 1.86 -2.90
C SER A 139 -9.48 1.15 -3.93
N CYS A 140 -9.46 1.64 -5.16
CA CYS A 140 -10.36 1.16 -6.20
C CYS A 140 -9.72 1.16 -7.59
N VAL A 141 -9.98 0.07 -8.32
CA VAL A 141 -9.77 -0.03 -9.76
C VAL A 141 -11.05 -0.51 -10.43
N ALA A 142 -11.22 -0.19 -11.71
CA ALA A 142 -12.37 -0.58 -12.50
C ALA A 142 -11.99 -1.09 -13.89
N LEU A 143 -12.71 -2.09 -14.37
CA LEU A 143 -12.71 -2.48 -15.78
C LEU A 143 -13.88 -1.80 -16.52
N PRO A 144 -13.59 -1.10 -17.63
CA PRO A 144 -14.61 -0.53 -18.49
C PRO A 144 -15.60 -1.57 -19.05
N PRO A 145 -16.85 -1.18 -19.34
CA PRO A 145 -17.85 -2.10 -19.83
C PRO A 145 -17.49 -2.73 -21.17
N SER A 146 -16.77 -2.01 -22.04
CA SER A 146 -16.32 -2.57 -23.32
C SER A 146 -15.38 -3.77 -23.14
N LEU A 147 -14.58 -3.79 -22.08
CA LEU A 147 -13.71 -4.93 -21.77
C LEU A 147 -14.49 -6.06 -21.14
N VAL A 148 -15.45 -5.76 -20.26
CA VAL A 148 -16.32 -6.79 -19.67
C VAL A 148 -17.21 -7.44 -20.75
N GLU A 149 -17.81 -6.64 -21.63
CA GLU A 149 -18.63 -7.13 -22.75
C GLU A 149 -17.83 -8.02 -23.70
N ARG A 150 -16.56 -7.68 -23.96
CA ARG A 150 -15.71 -8.41 -24.91
C ARG A 150 -14.99 -9.61 -24.31
N TYR A 151 -14.54 -9.52 -23.06
CA TYR A 151 -13.66 -10.50 -22.44
C TYR A 151 -14.27 -11.18 -21.21
N GLY A 152 -15.53 -10.90 -20.94
CA GLY A 152 -16.34 -11.55 -19.92
C GLY A 152 -16.16 -10.98 -18.52
N GLU A 153 -16.85 -11.62 -17.58
CA GLU A 153 -16.91 -11.20 -16.19
C GLU A 153 -15.60 -11.54 -15.45
N PRO A 154 -15.25 -10.77 -14.40
CA PRO A 154 -14.13 -11.11 -13.53
C PRO A 154 -14.35 -12.44 -12.83
N VAL A 155 -13.35 -13.30 -12.81
CA VAL A 155 -13.37 -14.60 -12.11
C VAL A 155 -12.32 -14.70 -11.02
N ALA A 156 -11.29 -13.85 -11.05
CA ALA A 156 -10.32 -13.75 -9.98
C ALA A 156 -9.81 -12.32 -9.82
N ILE A 157 -9.50 -11.96 -8.57
CA ILE A 157 -8.81 -10.74 -8.20
C ILE A 157 -7.74 -11.08 -7.17
N ALA A 158 -6.59 -10.44 -7.29
CA ALA A 158 -5.59 -10.35 -6.24
C ALA A 158 -5.09 -8.91 -6.09
N LEU A 159 -4.63 -8.60 -4.89
CA LEU A 159 -4.05 -7.32 -4.53
C LEU A 159 -2.79 -7.56 -3.71
N GLU A 160 -1.76 -6.81 -4.03
CA GLU A 160 -0.58 -6.65 -3.19
C GLU A 160 -0.44 -5.19 -2.79
N ILE A 161 -0.22 -4.96 -1.50
CA ILE A 161 0.06 -3.63 -0.95
C ILE A 161 1.50 -3.64 -0.48
N SER A 162 2.31 -2.74 -1.03
CA SER A 162 3.70 -2.53 -0.63
C SER A 162 3.89 -1.16 -0.01
N GLY A 163 4.75 -1.09 1.01
CA GLY A 163 5.22 0.19 1.56
C GLY A 163 6.22 0.88 0.63
N LYS A 164 6.65 2.08 1.05
CA LYS A 164 7.68 2.89 0.37
C LYS A 164 9.01 2.18 0.13
N ASP A 165 9.35 1.20 0.97
CA ASP A 165 10.55 0.37 0.86
C ASP A 165 10.39 -0.79 -0.15
N GLY A 166 9.22 -0.92 -0.78
CA GLY A 166 8.86 -1.98 -1.71
C GLY A 166 8.48 -3.30 -1.03
N LYS A 167 8.51 -3.38 0.30
CA LYS A 167 8.11 -4.59 1.03
C LYS A 167 6.60 -4.75 0.99
N VAL A 168 6.12 -5.94 0.62
CA VAL A 168 4.70 -6.29 0.70
C VAL A 168 4.28 -6.31 2.17
N VAL A 169 3.33 -5.44 2.53
CA VAL A 169 2.78 -5.29 3.88
C VAL A 169 1.42 -5.98 4.03
N ALA A 170 0.69 -6.18 2.93
CA ALA A 170 -0.55 -6.95 2.90
C ALA A 170 -0.79 -7.55 1.51
N SER A 171 -1.47 -8.69 1.44
CA SER A 171 -1.86 -9.33 0.19
C SER A 171 -3.15 -10.12 0.40
N GLU A 172 -4.05 -10.10 -0.57
CA GLU A 172 -5.28 -10.88 -0.55
C GLU A 172 -5.70 -11.26 -1.98
N ALA A 173 -6.33 -12.43 -2.12
CA ALA A 173 -6.81 -12.93 -3.40
C ALA A 173 -8.09 -13.74 -3.25
N LEU A 174 -8.99 -13.58 -4.22
CA LEU A 174 -10.22 -14.33 -4.33
C LEU A 174 -10.43 -14.79 -5.77
N ALA A 175 -10.98 -15.99 -5.92
CA ALA A 175 -11.39 -16.55 -7.20
C ALA A 175 -12.79 -17.17 -7.07
N THR A 176 -13.56 -17.17 -8.15
CA THR A 176 -14.90 -17.75 -8.19
C THR A 176 -15.11 -18.47 -9.53
N GLY A 177 -15.63 -19.69 -9.47
CA GLY A 177 -15.89 -20.50 -10.67
C GLY A 177 -14.63 -21.06 -11.35
N ILE A 178 -13.46 -20.93 -10.72
CA ILE A 178 -12.19 -21.50 -11.17
C ILE A 178 -11.33 -21.87 -9.95
N GLN A 179 -10.61 -23.00 -10.03
CA GLN A 179 -9.62 -23.38 -9.03
C GLN A 179 -8.27 -22.76 -9.41
N LEU A 180 -7.74 -21.92 -8.54
CA LEU A 180 -6.44 -21.28 -8.69
C LEU A 180 -5.59 -21.49 -7.43
N PRO A 181 -4.25 -21.52 -7.55
CA PRO A 181 -3.37 -21.49 -6.39
C PRO A 181 -3.49 -20.15 -5.64
N GLN A 182 -3.03 -20.10 -4.39
CA GLN A 182 -3.19 -18.93 -3.51
C GLN A 182 -2.57 -17.67 -4.12
N GLU A 183 -1.36 -17.76 -4.68
CA GLU A 183 -0.64 -16.65 -5.33
C GLU A 183 -0.62 -16.80 -6.86
N TRP A 184 -1.77 -17.07 -7.47
CA TRP A 184 -1.89 -17.39 -8.90
C TRP A 184 -1.28 -16.38 -9.86
N TRP A 185 -1.17 -15.10 -9.47
CA TRP A 185 -0.58 -14.05 -10.30
C TRP A 185 0.96 -14.11 -10.35
N ARG A 186 1.58 -14.89 -9.45
CA ARG A 186 3.02 -15.17 -9.41
C ARG A 186 3.38 -16.54 -9.99
N ASP A 187 2.39 -17.43 -10.11
CA ASP A 187 2.61 -18.80 -10.56
C ASP A 187 2.77 -18.87 -12.09
N THR A 188 3.95 -19.28 -12.55
CA THR A 188 4.25 -19.46 -13.99
C THR A 188 3.38 -20.54 -14.63
N ASN A 189 2.91 -21.53 -13.86
CA ASN A 189 1.97 -22.56 -14.34
C ASN A 189 0.55 -22.02 -14.56
N VAL A 190 0.27 -20.80 -14.12
CA VAL A 190 -0.95 -20.06 -14.45
C VAL A 190 -0.67 -19.01 -15.51
N MET A 191 0.36 -18.18 -15.28
CA MET A 191 0.64 -16.99 -16.08
C MET A 191 1.22 -17.29 -17.47
N ASP A 192 1.98 -18.36 -17.59
CA ASP A 192 2.66 -18.75 -18.84
C ASP A 192 2.10 -20.07 -19.41
N ARG A 193 1.00 -20.56 -18.83
CA ARG A 193 0.33 -21.80 -19.25
C ARG A 193 -0.10 -21.72 -20.71
N ARG A 194 0.13 -22.80 -21.44
CA ARG A 194 -0.30 -22.97 -22.83
C ARG A 194 -1.12 -24.24 -23.00
N ASP A 195 -2.01 -24.24 -23.99
CA ASP A 195 -2.73 -25.43 -24.42
C ASP A 195 -1.84 -26.34 -25.31
N ALA A 196 -2.39 -27.47 -25.74
CA ALA A 196 -1.68 -28.42 -26.61
C ALA A 196 -1.33 -27.84 -28.00
N ALA A 197 -2.02 -26.78 -28.43
CA ALA A 197 -1.76 -26.07 -29.67
C ALA A 197 -0.78 -24.88 -29.48
N GLY A 198 -0.29 -24.65 -28.25
CA GLY A 198 0.63 -23.56 -27.90
C GLY A 198 -0.04 -22.21 -27.62
N ASN A 199 -1.37 -22.14 -27.66
CA ASN A 199 -2.10 -20.91 -27.36
C ASN A 199 -2.03 -20.59 -25.86
N PRO A 200 -1.89 -19.31 -25.49
CA PRO A 200 -1.86 -18.92 -24.09
C PRO A 200 -3.22 -19.19 -23.43
N PHE A 201 -3.21 -19.81 -22.26
CA PHE A 201 -4.38 -19.95 -21.40
C PHE A 201 -4.94 -18.58 -20.97
N LEU A 202 -4.04 -17.63 -20.77
CA LEU A 202 -4.30 -16.30 -20.23
C LEU A 202 -3.63 -15.23 -21.10
N VAL A 203 -4.42 -14.28 -21.57
CA VAL A 203 -3.97 -13.18 -22.44
C VAL A 203 -3.84 -11.90 -21.62
N ARG A 204 -2.63 -11.33 -21.57
CA ARG A 204 -2.40 -10.04 -20.89
C ARG A 204 -3.01 -8.89 -21.71
N ARG A 205 -3.74 -8.00 -21.05
CA ARG A 205 -4.45 -6.88 -21.68
C ARG A 205 -4.31 -5.60 -20.86
N PRO A 206 -4.25 -4.42 -21.51
CA PRO A 206 -4.35 -3.15 -20.83
C PRO A 206 -5.82 -2.79 -20.52
N GLY A 207 -6.02 -1.76 -19.70
CA GLY A 207 -7.33 -1.11 -19.54
C GLY A 207 -8.02 -1.32 -18.19
N LEU A 208 -7.33 -1.90 -17.20
CA LEU A 208 -7.72 -1.73 -15.81
C LEU A 208 -7.38 -0.31 -15.37
N LEU A 209 -8.39 0.44 -14.94
CA LEU A 209 -8.27 1.87 -14.65
C LEU A 209 -8.32 2.10 -13.15
N GLU A 210 -7.44 2.97 -12.66
CA GLU A 210 -7.58 3.55 -11.31
C GLU A 210 -8.80 4.47 -11.23
N ARG A 211 -9.39 4.59 -10.04
CA ARG A 211 -10.69 5.23 -9.82
C ARG A 211 -10.80 6.64 -10.40
N SER A 212 -9.75 7.46 -10.32
CA SER A 212 -9.79 8.85 -10.81
C SER A 212 -10.01 8.96 -12.33
N LYS A 213 -9.71 7.89 -13.07
CA LYS A 213 -9.88 7.77 -14.53
C LYS A 213 -11.23 7.18 -14.93
N THR A 214 -12.18 7.08 -13.99
CA THR A 214 -13.47 6.41 -14.18
C THR A 214 -14.64 7.34 -13.83
N PRO A 215 -15.87 7.02 -14.25
CA PRO A 215 -17.07 7.75 -13.82
C PRO A 215 -17.33 7.73 -12.31
N PHE A 216 -16.62 6.86 -11.56
CA PHE A 216 -16.76 6.74 -10.11
C PHE A 216 -15.89 7.74 -9.35
N ALA A 217 -15.04 8.53 -10.01
CA ALA A 217 -14.10 9.46 -9.39
C ALA A 217 -14.74 10.43 -8.38
N LEU A 218 -16.00 10.79 -8.59
CA LEU A 218 -16.73 11.76 -7.76
C LEU A 218 -17.66 11.12 -6.70
N VAL A 219 -17.70 9.80 -6.57
CA VAL A 219 -18.60 9.09 -5.65
C VAL A 219 -17.90 8.82 -4.31
N ASN A 220 -18.29 9.51 -3.24
CA ASN A 220 -17.62 9.44 -1.92
C ASN A 220 -16.11 9.74 -2.00
N PRO A 221 -15.69 10.91 -2.53
CA PRO A 221 -14.28 11.21 -2.75
C PRO A 221 -13.46 11.21 -1.45
N ASP A 222 -14.07 11.52 -0.31
CA ASP A 222 -13.40 11.59 1.00
C ASP A 222 -12.96 10.22 1.56
N ASP A 223 -13.44 9.11 0.99
CA ASP A 223 -13.04 7.76 1.39
C ASP A 223 -11.71 7.31 0.76
N TYR A 224 -11.16 8.09 -0.19
CA TYR A 224 -9.99 7.72 -0.99
C TYR A 224 -8.89 8.77 -0.88
N GLU A 225 -7.65 8.30 -0.88
CA GLU A 225 -6.48 9.16 -0.89
C GLU A 225 -6.13 9.61 -2.31
N VAL A 226 -5.30 10.66 -2.41
CA VAL A 226 -4.83 11.19 -3.69
C VAL A 226 -3.91 10.19 -4.37
N VAL A 227 -4.20 9.89 -5.63
CA VAL A 227 -3.36 9.02 -6.47
C VAL A 227 -2.22 9.83 -7.08
N GLN A 228 -1.00 9.27 -7.06
CA GLN A 228 0.20 9.82 -7.71
C GLN A 228 0.54 9.11 -9.03
#